data_AF-A0A7H4PER5-F1
#
_entry.id   AF-A0A7H4PER5-F1
#
_cell.length_a   1.000
_cell.length_b   1.000
_cell.length_c   1.000
_cell.angle_alpha   90.00
_cell.angle_beta   90.00
_cell.angle_gamma   90.00
#
_symmetry.space_group_name_H-M   'P 1'
#
loop_
_entity.id
_entity.type
_entity.pdbx_description
1 polymer ?
#
loop_
_entity_poly.entity_id
_entity_poly.type
_entity_poly.pdbx_seq_one_letter_code
_entity_poly.pdbx_strand_id
1 'polypeptide(L)'
;MPIVTSHQIFLEPEGLTSNEIYPNGISTSLPFDVQMQIVRSMQGMENAKIVRPGYAIEYDFFDPRDLKPTLESKFIHGLFFAGQINGTTGYEEAAAQGLLAGLNAARFSAEKEGWAPGRSQAYLGVLVDDLCTLGTKEPYRMFTSRAEYRLMLREDNADLRLTEQGRELGLVDDERWARFNEKLESIGT
;
A
#
# COMPACT_ATOMS: atom_id res chain seq x y z
N MET A 1 21.19 14.39 -24.05
CA MET A 1 19.91 14.07 -24.73
C MET A 1 19.18 13.05 -23.88
N PRO A 2 17.85 13.13 -23.72
CA PRO A 2 17.11 12.04 -23.10
C PRO A 2 17.26 10.79 -23.99
N ILE A 3 17.52 9.64 -23.36
CA ILE A 3 17.79 8.36 -24.05
C ILE A 3 16.47 7.67 -24.44
N VAL A 4 15.37 8.04 -23.81
CA VAL A 4 14.05 7.43 -24.01
C VAL A 4 13.27 8.23 -25.05
N THR A 5 12.80 7.55 -26.10
CA THR A 5 12.08 8.15 -27.25
C THR A 5 10.56 8.04 -27.13
N SER A 6 10.04 7.20 -26.23
CA SER A 6 8.62 7.06 -25.96
C SER A 6 8.36 6.61 -24.51
N HIS A 7 7.19 6.97 -23.98
CA HIS A 7 6.70 6.50 -22.69
C HIS A 7 5.40 5.73 -22.91
N GLN A 8 5.27 4.58 -22.26
CA GLN A 8 4.07 3.74 -22.36
C GLN A 8 2.96 4.29 -21.47
N ILE A 9 1.75 4.39 -22.03
CA ILE A 9 0.54 4.83 -21.33
C ILE A 9 -0.51 3.71 -21.39
N PHE A 10 -1.21 3.49 -20.29
CA PHE A 10 -2.35 2.57 -20.22
C PHE A 10 -3.66 3.37 -20.09
N LEU A 11 -4.65 3.01 -20.89
CA LEU A 11 -5.99 3.58 -20.81
C LEU A 11 -6.88 2.63 -20.02
N GLU A 12 -7.12 2.96 -18.75
CA GLU A 12 -7.84 2.11 -17.80
C GLU A 12 -9.28 2.61 -17.63
N PRO A 13 -10.32 1.80 -17.95
CA PRO A 13 -11.70 2.19 -17.68
C PRO A 13 -11.96 2.33 -16.18
N GLU A 14 -12.54 3.45 -15.74
CA GLU A 14 -12.81 3.66 -14.31
C GLU A 14 -14.04 2.86 -13.81
N GLY A 15 -14.88 2.34 -14.71
CA GLY A 15 -15.99 1.48 -14.33
C GLY A 15 -16.78 0.94 -15.51
N LEU A 16 -17.62 -0.07 -15.26
CA LEU A 16 -18.43 -0.74 -16.29
C LEU A 16 -19.52 0.15 -16.90
N THR A 17 -19.92 1.21 -16.18
CA THR A 17 -21.02 2.11 -16.57
C THR A 17 -20.56 3.55 -16.77
N SER A 18 -19.26 3.82 -16.67
CA SER A 18 -18.66 5.15 -16.83
C SER A 18 -17.96 5.25 -18.19
N ASN A 19 -18.02 6.43 -18.78
CA ASN A 19 -17.20 6.76 -19.95
C ASN A 19 -15.85 7.38 -19.56
N GLU A 20 -15.54 7.47 -18.26
CA GLU A 20 -14.27 7.99 -17.75
C GLU A 20 -13.17 6.94 -17.91
N ILE A 21 -12.02 7.40 -18.41
CA ILE A 21 -10.82 6.61 -18.65
C ILE A 21 -9.68 7.28 -17.88
N TYR A 22 -8.96 6.50 -17.08
CA TYR A 22 -7.75 6.92 -16.39
C TYR A 22 -6.52 6.64 -17.28
N PRO A 23 -5.80 7.69 -17.74
CA PRO A 23 -4.61 7.53 -18.57
C PRO A 23 -3.37 7.34 -17.68
N ASN A 24 -3.17 6.10 -17.21
CA ASN A 24 -2.07 5.75 -16.33
C ASN A 24 -0.72 5.96 -17.02
N GLY A 25 0.13 6.80 -16.42
CA GLY A 25 1.45 7.19 -16.95
C GLY A 25 1.62 8.66 -17.32
N ILE A 26 0.55 9.48 -17.30
CA ILE A 26 0.62 10.94 -17.58
C ILE A 26 0.12 11.83 -16.44
N SER A 27 0.32 11.44 -15.18
CA SER A 27 0.05 12.33 -14.03
C SER A 27 0.80 13.66 -14.17
N THR A 28 0.11 14.79 -14.02
CA THR A 28 0.67 16.12 -14.31
C THR A 28 -0.02 17.23 -13.52
N SER A 29 0.72 18.30 -13.23
CA SER A 29 0.24 19.55 -12.64
C SER A 29 0.33 20.74 -13.60
N LEU A 30 0.59 20.48 -14.88
CA LEU A 30 0.68 21.53 -15.91
C LEU A 30 -0.66 22.23 -16.15
N PRO A 31 -0.66 23.45 -16.71
CA PRO A 31 -1.88 24.13 -17.14
C PRO A 31 -2.74 23.29 -18.09
N PHE A 32 -4.06 23.47 -17.99
CA PHE A 32 -5.05 22.64 -18.70
C PHE A 32 -4.87 22.59 -20.22
N ASP A 33 -4.50 23.70 -20.84
CA ASP A 33 -4.23 23.79 -22.28
C ASP A 33 -3.08 22.87 -22.70
N VAL A 34 -2.02 22.80 -21.89
CA VAL A 34 -0.88 21.89 -22.10
C VAL A 34 -1.29 20.44 -21.85
N GLN A 35 -2.11 20.16 -20.82
CA GLN A 35 -2.64 18.81 -20.61
C GLN A 35 -3.43 18.32 -21.82
N MET A 36 -4.29 19.17 -22.39
CA MET A 36 -5.05 18.84 -23.60
C MET A 36 -4.14 18.57 -24.80
N GLN A 37 -3.06 19.34 -24.97
CA GLN A 37 -2.06 19.10 -26.02
C GLN A 37 -1.37 17.75 -25.85
N ILE A 38 -0.94 17.41 -24.63
CA ILE A 38 -0.32 16.11 -24.32
C ILE A 38 -1.30 14.98 -24.64
N VAL A 39 -2.54 15.06 -24.14
CA VAL A 39 -3.56 14.02 -24.37
C VAL A 39 -3.81 13.81 -25.86
N ARG A 40 -3.99 14.88 -26.63
CA ARG A 40 -4.27 14.80 -28.07
C ARG A 40 -3.07 14.44 -28.95
N SER A 41 -1.86 14.48 -28.40
CA SER A 41 -0.65 14.03 -29.11
C SER A 41 -0.51 12.50 -29.13
N MET A 42 -1.23 11.78 -28.25
CA MET A 42 -1.20 10.33 -28.19
C MET A 42 -2.06 9.71 -29.29
N GLN A 43 -1.55 8.64 -29.89
CA GLN A 43 -2.25 7.90 -30.94
C GLN A 43 -3.61 7.39 -30.44
N GLY A 44 -4.68 7.69 -31.18
CA GLY A 44 -6.05 7.31 -30.84
C GLY A 44 -6.77 8.27 -29.90
N MET A 45 -6.10 9.33 -29.43
CA MET A 45 -6.66 10.34 -28.52
C MET A 45 -6.72 11.75 -29.15
N GLU A 46 -6.56 11.87 -30.46
CA GLU A 46 -6.43 13.15 -31.18
C GLU A 46 -7.65 14.07 -30.96
N ASN A 47 -8.83 13.48 -30.74
CA ASN A 47 -10.09 14.17 -30.47
C ASN A 47 -10.62 13.96 -29.05
N ALA A 48 -9.79 13.45 -28.13
CA ALA A 48 -10.20 13.20 -26.75
C ALA A 48 -10.64 14.50 -26.06
N LYS A 49 -11.52 14.33 -25.06
CA LYS A 49 -12.02 15.39 -24.19
C LYS A 49 -11.66 15.04 -22.75
N ILE A 50 -11.07 15.99 -22.06
CA ILE A 50 -10.75 15.87 -20.64
C ILE A 50 -12.03 16.15 -19.85
N VAL A 51 -12.47 15.16 -19.05
CA VAL A 51 -13.61 15.31 -18.12
C VAL A 51 -13.15 16.00 -16.82
N ARG A 52 -11.97 15.61 -16.32
CA ARG A 52 -11.34 16.15 -15.11
C ARG A 52 -9.87 16.46 -15.39
N PRO A 53 -9.39 17.68 -15.13
CA PRO A 53 -7.98 18.01 -15.32
C PRO A 53 -7.10 17.27 -14.32
N GLY A 54 -5.88 16.94 -14.74
CA GLY A 54 -4.81 16.49 -13.84
C GLY A 54 -4.39 17.61 -12.88
N TYR A 55 -3.95 17.22 -11.69
CA TYR A 55 -3.51 18.13 -10.65
C TYR A 55 -2.47 17.44 -9.75
N ALA A 56 -1.77 18.23 -8.96
CA ALA A 56 -0.93 17.75 -7.86
C ALA A 56 -1.53 18.21 -6.53
N ILE A 57 -1.25 17.45 -5.47
CA ILE A 57 -1.69 17.73 -4.11
C ILE A 57 -0.44 17.77 -3.24
N GLU A 58 -0.36 18.78 -2.39
CA GLU A 58 0.62 18.86 -1.31
C GLU A 58 -0.12 18.69 0.01
N TYR A 59 0.46 17.90 0.91
CA TYR A 59 -0.10 17.61 2.22
C TYR A 59 1.02 17.43 3.24
N ASP A 60 0.71 17.74 4.50
CA ASP A 60 1.61 17.47 5.62
C ASP A 60 1.55 15.99 6.01
N PHE A 61 2.68 15.48 6.48
CA PHE A 61 2.79 14.14 7.06
C PHE A 61 3.69 14.19 8.30
N PHE A 62 3.54 13.21 9.20
CA PHE A 62 4.43 13.04 10.35
C PHE A 62 5.53 12.05 10.02
N ASP A 63 6.74 12.32 10.51
CA ASP A 63 7.88 11.43 10.30
C ASP A 63 7.62 10.07 10.95
N PRO A 64 7.52 8.98 10.18
CA PRO A 64 7.18 7.67 10.74
C PRO A 64 8.29 7.09 11.62
N ARG A 65 9.50 7.69 11.65
CA ARG A 65 10.56 7.32 12.60
C ARG A 65 10.19 7.59 14.05
N ASP A 66 9.17 8.40 14.28
CA ASP A 66 8.61 8.66 15.62
C ASP A 66 7.58 7.62 16.05
N LEU A 67 7.33 6.59 15.23
CA LEU A 67 6.48 5.46 15.56
C LEU A 67 7.31 4.25 16.03
N LYS A 68 6.69 3.43 16.87
CA LYS A 68 7.14 2.05 17.15
C LYS A 68 6.76 1.15 15.97
N PRO A 69 7.36 -0.05 15.83
CA PRO A 69 6.94 -1.04 14.83
C PRO A 69 5.46 -1.47 14.97
N THR A 70 4.82 -1.20 16.10
CA THR A 70 3.38 -1.40 16.30
C THR A 70 2.51 -0.28 15.73
N LEU A 71 3.13 0.74 15.11
CA LEU A 71 2.55 2.01 14.63
C LEU A 71 2.03 2.93 15.73
N GLU A 72 2.33 2.62 17.00
CA GLU A 72 2.08 3.51 18.13
C GLU A 72 3.10 4.66 18.16
N SER A 73 2.65 5.88 18.43
CA SER A 73 3.52 7.03 18.67
C SER A 73 4.45 6.78 19.86
N LYS A 74 5.73 7.16 19.72
CA LYS A 74 6.69 7.15 20.82
C LYS A 74 6.42 8.25 21.86
N PHE A 75 5.63 9.26 21.52
CA PHE A 75 5.36 10.42 22.37
C PHE A 75 4.03 10.34 23.13
N ILE A 76 3.02 9.73 22.51
CA ILE A 76 1.67 9.65 23.09
C ILE A 76 1.25 8.17 23.11
N HIS A 77 1.18 7.60 24.30
CA HIS A 77 0.72 6.22 24.50
C HIS A 77 -0.73 6.06 24.04
N GLY A 78 -1.01 4.99 23.30
CA GLY A 78 -2.32 4.69 22.74
C GLY A 78 -2.70 5.51 21.49
N LEU A 79 -1.81 6.36 20.96
CA LEU A 79 -2.02 7.06 19.69
C LEU A 79 -1.33 6.32 18.55
N PHE A 80 -2.08 5.92 17.52
CA PHE A 80 -1.57 5.15 16.39
C PHE A 80 -1.78 5.89 15.07
N PHE A 81 -0.78 5.86 14.18
CA PHE A 81 -0.87 6.48 12.86
C PHE A 81 -0.76 5.43 11.75
N ALA A 82 -1.57 5.60 10.69
CA ALA A 82 -1.58 4.71 9.53
C ALA A 82 -1.98 5.44 8.25
N GLY A 83 -1.35 5.08 7.13
CA GLY A 83 -1.69 5.60 5.81
C GLY A 83 -0.86 6.82 5.41
N GLN A 84 -1.44 7.71 4.60
CA GLN A 84 -0.73 8.85 4.01
C GLN A 84 -0.10 9.79 5.06
N ILE A 85 -0.66 9.83 6.27
CA ILE A 85 -0.10 10.57 7.41
C ILE A 85 1.32 10.11 7.79
N ASN A 86 1.70 8.87 7.46
CA ASN A 86 3.04 8.30 7.67
C ASN A 86 3.96 8.49 6.46
N GLY A 87 3.56 9.29 5.46
CA GLY A 87 4.34 9.54 4.26
C GLY A 87 4.33 8.40 3.23
N THR A 88 3.32 7.52 3.25
CA THR A 88 3.12 6.50 2.21
C THR A 88 2.14 6.97 1.15
N THR A 89 2.30 6.51 -0.10
CA THR A 89 1.27 6.65 -1.14
C THR A 89 0.89 5.28 -1.70
N GLY A 90 -0.41 5.03 -1.81
CA GLY A 90 -0.95 3.73 -2.26
C GLY A 90 -2.03 3.22 -1.31
N TYR A 91 -3.03 2.54 -1.86
CA TYR A 91 -4.16 2.06 -1.08
C TYR A 91 -3.76 0.84 -0.24
N GLU A 92 -2.91 -0.01 -0.80
CA GLU A 92 -2.42 -1.24 -0.21
C GLU A 92 -1.52 -0.95 0.99
N GLU A 93 -0.58 -0.01 0.86
CA GLU A 93 0.27 0.46 1.96
C GLU A 93 -0.57 1.04 3.10
N ALA A 94 -1.56 1.86 2.77
CA ALA A 94 -2.43 2.48 3.78
C ALA A 94 -3.32 1.45 4.48
N ALA A 95 -3.91 0.51 3.73
CA ALA A 95 -4.74 -0.56 4.29
C ALA A 95 -3.93 -1.49 5.19
N ALA A 96 -2.72 -1.86 4.79
CA ALA A 96 -1.84 -2.72 5.58
C ALA A 96 -1.42 -2.06 6.90
N GLN A 97 -1.06 -0.77 6.88
CA GLN A 97 -0.81 -0.01 8.10
C GLN A 97 -2.07 0.12 8.96
N GLY A 98 -3.24 0.38 8.34
CA GLY A 98 -4.51 0.51 9.03
C GLY A 98 -4.90 -0.77 9.77
N LEU A 99 -4.69 -1.94 9.15
CA LEU A 99 -4.89 -3.25 9.80
C LEU A 99 -4.00 -3.39 11.03
N LEU A 100 -2.72 -3.04 10.93
CA LEU A 100 -1.76 -3.17 12.03
C LEU A 100 -2.04 -2.18 13.17
N ALA A 101 -2.28 -0.91 12.84
CA ALA A 101 -2.61 0.13 13.81
C ALA A 101 -3.93 -0.19 14.53
N GLY A 102 -4.95 -0.63 13.79
CA GLY A 102 -6.24 -1.03 14.35
C GLY A 102 -6.12 -2.25 15.28
N LEU A 103 -5.38 -3.28 14.85
CA LEU A 103 -5.06 -4.44 15.69
C LEU A 103 -4.38 -4.00 17.00
N ASN A 104 -3.34 -3.17 16.91
CA ASN A 104 -2.59 -2.77 18.10
C ASN A 104 -3.35 -1.81 19.01
N ALA A 105 -4.21 -0.94 18.46
CA ALA A 105 -5.13 -0.14 19.25
C ALA A 105 -6.13 -1.01 20.03
N ALA A 106 -6.68 -2.05 19.39
CA ALA A 106 -7.58 -3.01 20.05
C ALA A 106 -6.87 -3.85 21.12
N ARG A 107 -5.60 -4.19 20.91
CA ARG A 107 -4.79 -4.89 21.92
C ARG A 107 -4.43 -4.00 23.09
N PHE A 108 -4.06 -2.74 22.82
CA PHE A 108 -3.81 -1.74 23.84
C PHE A 108 -5.02 -1.51 24.74
N SER A 109 -6.23 -1.38 24.17
CA SER A 109 -7.46 -1.21 24.96
C SER A 109 -7.82 -2.45 25.80
N ALA A 110 -7.31 -3.62 25.43
CA ALA A 110 -7.45 -4.87 26.16
C ALA A 110 -6.24 -5.17 27.08
N GLU A 111 -5.33 -4.21 27.30
CA GLU A 111 -4.11 -4.37 28.10
C GLU A 111 -3.22 -5.54 27.64
N LYS A 112 -3.19 -5.78 26.33
CA LYS A 112 -2.35 -6.80 25.69
C LYS A 112 -1.17 -6.17 24.98
N GLU A 113 -0.05 -6.88 24.96
CA GLU A 113 1.16 -6.51 24.21
C GLU A 113 0.86 -6.34 22.72
N GLY A 114 1.44 -5.32 22.08
CA GLY A 114 1.30 -5.10 20.64
C GLY A 114 1.97 -6.20 19.81
N TRP A 115 1.57 -6.31 18.55
CA TRP A 115 2.13 -7.23 17.57
C TRP A 115 2.66 -6.47 16.35
N ALA A 116 3.76 -6.95 15.80
CA ALA A 116 4.29 -6.49 14.52
C ALA A 116 5.03 -7.65 13.84
N PRO A 117 4.81 -7.91 12.54
CA PRO A 117 5.53 -8.94 11.84
C PRO A 117 6.96 -8.47 11.53
N GLY A 118 7.93 -9.38 11.60
CA GLY A 118 9.28 -9.12 11.13
C GLY A 118 9.38 -9.00 9.61
N ARG A 119 10.46 -8.37 9.13
CA ARG A 119 10.75 -8.22 7.69
C ARG A 119 10.75 -9.54 6.91
N SER A 120 11.15 -10.64 7.53
CA SER A 120 11.20 -11.97 6.92
C SER A 120 9.84 -12.69 6.88
N GLN A 121 8.84 -12.19 7.61
CA GLN A 121 7.53 -12.84 7.74
C GLN A 121 6.51 -12.28 6.74
N ALA A 122 6.56 -10.97 6.46
CA ALA A 122 5.61 -10.32 5.56
C ALA A 122 6.14 -9.03 4.95
N TYR A 123 5.62 -8.67 3.77
CA TYR A 123 5.80 -7.33 3.20
C TYR A 123 5.25 -6.22 4.11
N LEU A 124 4.23 -6.49 4.94
CA LEU A 124 3.80 -5.57 6.00
C LEU A 124 4.95 -5.27 6.97
N GLY A 125 5.75 -6.27 7.34
CA GLY A 125 6.92 -6.08 8.20
C GLY A 125 8.02 -5.27 7.50
N VAL A 126 8.26 -5.52 6.21
CA VAL A 126 9.20 -4.72 5.39
C VAL A 126 8.77 -3.25 5.33
N LEU A 127 7.48 -2.99 5.03
CA LEU A 127 6.89 -1.66 4.98
C LEU A 127 7.11 -0.89 6.27
N VAL A 128 6.69 -1.50 7.38
CA VAL A 128 6.71 -0.84 8.70
C VAL A 128 8.14 -0.59 9.18
N ASP A 129 9.03 -1.56 8.96
CA ASP A 129 10.43 -1.43 9.34
C ASP A 129 11.17 -0.36 8.51
N ASP A 130 10.96 -0.34 7.18
CA ASP A 130 11.52 0.71 6.33
C ASP A 130 11.04 2.10 6.79
N LEU A 131 9.73 2.26 7.05
CA LEU A 131 9.17 3.53 7.52
C LEU A 131 9.73 3.95 8.88
N CYS A 132 9.72 3.06 9.88
CA CYS A 132 10.14 3.41 11.24
C CYS A 132 11.66 3.58 11.38
N THR A 133 12.45 2.98 10.48
CA THR A 133 13.93 3.01 10.54
C THR A 133 14.51 4.10 9.64
N LEU A 134 14.06 4.15 8.39
CA LEU A 134 14.63 5.04 7.37
C LEU A 134 13.88 6.38 7.28
N GLY A 135 12.60 6.39 7.67
CA GLY A 135 11.70 7.49 7.37
C GLY A 135 11.41 7.57 5.87
N THR A 136 10.90 8.70 5.42
CA THR A 136 10.67 8.91 3.99
C THR A 136 10.85 10.37 3.58
N LYS A 137 11.53 10.61 2.45
CA LYS A 137 11.73 11.95 1.87
C LYS A 137 10.77 12.25 0.71
N GLU A 138 10.35 11.21 0.02
CA GLU A 138 9.27 11.21 -0.98
C GLU A 138 8.22 10.20 -0.52
N PRO A 139 6.98 10.22 -1.04
CA PRO A 139 5.98 9.25 -0.61
C PRO A 139 6.45 7.79 -0.82
N TYR A 140 6.55 7.01 0.25
CA TYR A 140 7.03 5.63 0.19
C TYR A 140 6.08 4.76 -0.65
N ARG A 141 6.67 3.88 -1.48
CA ARG A 141 5.95 2.90 -2.30
C ARG A 141 6.64 1.55 -2.22
N MET A 142 5.84 0.49 -2.02
CA MET A 142 6.36 -0.88 -1.84
C MET A 142 7.22 -1.36 -2.99
N PHE A 143 6.97 -0.91 -4.22
CA PHE A 143 7.76 -1.35 -5.39
C PHE A 143 9.24 -0.95 -5.31
N THR A 144 9.57 0.09 -4.53
CA THR A 144 10.96 0.53 -4.30
C THR A 144 11.66 -0.20 -3.16
N SER A 145 10.91 -0.99 -2.39
CA SER A 145 11.43 -1.70 -1.21
C SER A 145 12.38 -2.83 -1.61
N ARG A 146 13.40 -3.07 -0.78
CA ARG A 146 14.28 -4.23 -0.91
C ARG A 146 13.89 -5.28 0.10
N ALA A 147 13.08 -6.24 -0.34
CA ALA A 147 12.80 -7.45 0.42
C ALA A 147 13.90 -8.50 0.20
N GLU A 148 14.80 -8.63 1.17
CA GLU A 148 15.89 -9.63 1.16
C GLU A 148 15.36 -11.07 1.07
N TYR A 149 14.16 -11.30 1.61
CA TYR A 149 13.48 -12.60 1.64
C TYR A 149 12.43 -12.78 0.53
N ARG A 150 12.55 -12.07 -0.61
CA ARG A 150 11.54 -12.08 -1.70
C ARG A 150 11.13 -13.47 -2.22
N LEU A 151 12.02 -14.47 -2.12
CA LEU A 151 11.69 -15.84 -2.53
C LEU A 151 10.73 -16.54 -1.56
N MET A 152 10.74 -16.15 -0.30
CA MET A 152 9.84 -16.64 0.74
C MET A 152 8.58 -15.77 0.84
N LEU A 153 8.71 -14.47 0.60
CA LEU A 153 7.62 -13.50 0.64
C LEU A 153 6.89 -13.45 -0.71
N ARG A 154 6.12 -14.48 -1.01
CA ARG A 154 5.33 -14.56 -2.23
C ARG A 154 3.85 -14.37 -1.96
N GLU A 155 3.11 -14.00 -2.99
CA GLU A 155 1.67 -13.85 -2.95
C GLU A 155 0.96 -15.19 -2.71
N ASP A 156 1.46 -16.29 -3.28
CA ASP A 156 0.85 -17.62 -3.21
C ASP A 156 0.85 -18.27 -1.82
N ASN A 157 1.73 -17.78 -0.94
CA ASN A 157 1.96 -18.35 0.39
C ASN A 157 1.69 -17.37 1.55
N ALA A 158 1.03 -16.24 1.28
CA ALA A 158 0.75 -15.25 2.31
C ALA A 158 -0.13 -15.80 3.45
N ASP A 159 -1.06 -16.69 3.13
CA ASP A 159 -1.88 -17.39 4.10
C ASP A 159 -1.07 -18.35 4.97
N LEU A 160 -0.18 -19.14 4.37
CA LEU A 160 0.74 -20.02 5.09
C LEU A 160 1.63 -19.27 6.09
N ARG A 161 1.97 -18.01 5.79
CA ARG A 161 2.83 -17.18 6.64
C ARG A 161 2.07 -16.46 7.78
N LEU A 162 0.81 -16.10 7.58
CA LEU A 162 0.12 -15.14 8.45
C LEU A 162 -1.24 -15.58 9.00
N THR A 163 -1.89 -16.60 8.42
CA THR A 163 -3.26 -16.97 8.83
C THR A 163 -3.29 -17.52 10.25
N GLU A 164 -2.34 -18.37 10.64
CA GLU A 164 -2.24 -18.89 12.01
C GLU A 164 -2.03 -17.75 13.02
N GLN A 165 -1.10 -16.84 12.74
CA GLN A 165 -0.89 -15.66 13.57
C GLN A 165 -2.15 -14.79 13.65
N GLY A 166 -2.85 -14.60 12.53
CA GLY A 166 -4.12 -13.88 12.48
C GLY A 166 -5.21 -14.56 13.31
N ARG A 167 -5.22 -15.90 13.39
CA ARG A 167 -6.13 -16.67 14.23
C ARG A 167 -5.84 -16.46 15.71
N GLU A 168 -4.57 -16.55 16.11
CA GLU A 168 -4.13 -16.27 17.48
C GLU A 168 -4.46 -14.84 17.92
N LEU A 169 -4.40 -13.89 16.98
CA LEU A 169 -4.73 -12.48 17.20
C LEU A 169 -6.24 -12.20 17.18
N GLY A 170 -7.08 -13.17 16.82
CA GLY A 170 -8.54 -13.02 16.76
C GLY A 170 -9.07 -12.33 15.50
N LEU A 171 -8.28 -12.24 14.43
CA LEU A 171 -8.66 -11.61 13.16
C LEU A 171 -9.14 -12.62 12.10
N VAL A 172 -8.94 -13.91 12.33
CA VAL A 172 -9.34 -14.99 11.43
C VAL A 172 -10.49 -15.77 12.06
N ASP A 173 -11.65 -15.71 11.41
CA ASP A 173 -12.85 -16.43 11.83
C ASP A 173 -12.75 -17.96 11.66
N ASP A 174 -13.75 -18.68 12.17
CA ASP A 174 -13.77 -20.14 12.16
C ASP A 174 -13.86 -20.72 10.74
N GLU A 175 -14.60 -20.06 9.84
CA GLU A 175 -14.76 -20.51 8.45
C GLU A 175 -13.43 -20.43 7.70
N ARG A 176 -12.73 -19.29 7.79
CA ARG A 176 -11.43 -19.09 7.17
C ARG A 176 -10.38 -20.00 7.78
N TRP A 177 -10.43 -20.22 9.09
CA TRP A 177 -9.52 -21.14 9.78
C TRP A 177 -9.72 -22.59 9.32
N ALA A 178 -10.95 -23.07 9.21
CA ALA A 178 -11.25 -24.41 8.72
C ALA A 178 -10.71 -24.60 7.29
N ARG A 179 -10.99 -23.66 6.39
CA ARG A 179 -10.50 -23.69 5.00
C ARG A 179 -8.96 -23.69 4.92
N PHE A 180 -8.30 -22.95 5.80
CA PHE A 180 -6.84 -22.92 5.86
C PHE A 180 -6.27 -24.29 6.27
N ASN A 181 -6.87 -24.94 7.27
CA ASN A 181 -6.45 -26.28 7.69
C ASN A 181 -6.67 -27.33 6.61
N GLU A 182 -7.82 -27.31 5.92
CA GLU A 182 -8.07 -28.18 4.76
C GLU A 182 -7.00 -28.01 3.67
N LYS A 183 -6.61 -26.76 3.37
CA LYS A 183 -5.51 -26.48 2.43
C LYS A 183 -4.19 -27.07 2.94
N LEU A 184 -3.84 -26.90 4.21
CA LEU A 184 -2.61 -27.44 4.79
C LEU A 184 -2.56 -28.97 4.70
N GLU A 185 -3.66 -29.65 5.04
CA GLU A 185 -3.76 -31.10 4.94
C GLU A 185 -3.55 -31.58 3.50
N SER A 186 -4.12 -30.87 2.52
CA SER A 186 -3.95 -31.20 1.10
C SER A 186 -2.52 -31.03 0.55
N ILE A 187 -1.70 -30.19 1.18
CA ILE A 187 -0.28 -29.98 0.81
C ILE A 187 0.61 -31.03 1.50
N GLY A 188 0.21 -31.51 2.67
CA GLY A 188 0.96 -32.50 3.46
C GLY A 188 0.86 -33.94 2.94
N THR A 189 -0.08 -34.23 2.05
CA THR A 189 -0.17 -35.44 1.21
C THR A 189 0.56 -35.29 -0.12
#